data_AF-K1U1Y4-F1
#
_entry.id   AF-K1U1Y4-F1
#
_cell.length_a   1.000
_cell.length_b   1.000
_cell.length_c   1.000
_cell.angle_alpha   90.00
_cell.angle_beta   90.00
_cell.angle_gamma   90.00
#
_symmetry.space_group_name_H-M   'P 1'
#
loop_
_entity.id
_entity.type
_entity.pdbx_description
1 polymer ?
#
loop_
_entity_poly.entity_id
_entity_poly.type
_entity_poly.pdbx_seq_one_letter_code
_entity_poly.pdbx_strand_id
1 'polypeptide(L)'
;MYWQKRFDRENPDIELEEKIHEIHKCNKDYGYRRMCGELRNQGHIVNKKKVQRIMQKHNLQVMSFTRKSRKYSSYKGRIGTVAPNRIKRRFNTHIPHQKITTDTTEFKYYEVDSKGKMTMHKLYLDPFMDMF
;
A
#
# COMPACT_ATOMS: atom_id res chain seq x y z
N MET A 1 -23.11 -1.84 -49.17
CA MET A 1 -21.83 -2.54 -48.85
C MET A 1 -21.98 -3.42 -47.60
N TYR A 2 -21.21 -4.51 -47.46
CA TYR A 2 -21.21 -5.42 -46.29
C TYR A 2 -21.10 -4.68 -44.93
N TRP A 3 -20.40 -3.54 -44.89
CA TRP A 3 -20.19 -2.74 -43.68
C TRP A 3 -21.40 -1.90 -43.24
N GLN A 4 -22.29 -1.50 -44.16
CA GLN A 4 -23.50 -0.73 -43.80
C GLN A 4 -24.51 -1.58 -43.02
N LYS A 5 -24.63 -2.87 -43.33
CA LYS A 5 -25.50 -3.82 -42.60
C LYS A 5 -25.02 -4.17 -41.19
N ARG A 6 -23.88 -3.61 -40.73
CA ARG A 6 -23.38 -3.81 -39.36
C ARG A 6 -23.93 -2.79 -38.36
N PHE A 7 -24.44 -1.65 -38.81
CA PHE A 7 -25.02 -0.63 -37.92
C PHE A 7 -26.35 -1.10 -37.30
N ASP A 8 -27.14 -1.87 -38.05
CA ASP A 8 -28.44 -2.39 -37.61
C ASP A 8 -28.35 -3.72 -36.84
N ARG A 9 -27.14 -4.19 -36.49
CA ARG A 9 -26.98 -5.42 -35.71
C ARG A 9 -27.16 -5.14 -34.23
N GLU A 10 -28.06 -5.89 -33.61
CA GLU A 10 -28.14 -5.96 -32.16
C GLU A 10 -26.80 -6.39 -31.55
N ASN A 11 -26.50 -5.85 -30.37
CA ASN A 11 -25.25 -6.15 -29.69
C ASN A 11 -25.26 -7.60 -29.20
N PRO A 12 -24.43 -8.51 -29.76
CA PRO A 12 -24.41 -9.91 -29.32
C PRO A 12 -23.84 -10.08 -27.91
N ASP A 13 -23.25 -9.01 -27.34
CA ASP A 13 -22.59 -9.04 -26.05
C ASP A 13 -23.50 -8.57 -24.89
N ILE A 14 -24.80 -8.30 -25.12
CA ILE A 14 -25.72 -7.73 -24.10
C ILE A 14 -25.73 -8.55 -22.81
N GLU A 15 -25.97 -9.87 -22.89
CA GLU A 15 -26.01 -10.74 -21.71
C GLU A 15 -24.68 -10.74 -20.93
N LEU A 16 -23.56 -10.62 -21.64
CA LEU A 16 -22.23 -10.58 -21.02
C LEU A 16 -21.97 -9.21 -20.37
N GLU A 17 -22.43 -8.13 -20.99
CA GLU A 17 -22.35 -6.77 -20.44
C GLU A 17 -23.16 -6.69 -19.13
N GLU A 18 -24.38 -7.23 -19.10
CA GLU A 18 -25.23 -7.29 -17.91
C GLU A 18 -24.58 -8.07 -16.75
N LYS A 19 -24.03 -9.26 -17.03
CA LYS A 19 -23.31 -10.04 -16.01
C LYS A 19 -22.08 -9.34 -15.46
N ILE A 20 -21.32 -8.67 -16.32
CA ILE A 20 -20.16 -7.88 -15.88
C ILE A 20 -20.62 -6.74 -14.96
N HIS A 21 -21.73 -6.08 -15.26
CA HIS A 21 -22.30 -5.05 -14.40
C HIS A 21 -22.77 -5.61 -13.05
N GLU A 22 -23.43 -6.75 -13.03
CA GLU A 22 -23.90 -7.41 -11.81
C GLU A 22 -22.72 -7.78 -10.90
N ILE A 23 -21.70 -8.46 -11.44
CA ILE A 23 -20.49 -8.83 -10.69
C ILE A 23 -19.77 -7.60 -10.17
N HIS A 24 -19.65 -6.54 -11.00
CA HIS A 24 -18.98 -5.30 -10.60
C HIS A 24 -19.73 -4.55 -9.49
N LYS A 25 -21.07 -4.59 -9.49
CA LYS A 25 -21.90 -3.97 -8.44
C LYS A 25 -21.62 -4.58 -7.07
N CYS A 26 -21.44 -5.90 -7.01
CA CYS A 26 -21.04 -6.62 -5.80
C CYS A 26 -19.56 -6.43 -5.48
N ASN A 27 -18.70 -6.29 -6.49
CA ASN A 27 -17.24 -6.25 -6.35
C ASN A 27 -16.60 -5.06 -7.11
N LYS A 28 -16.71 -3.85 -6.55
CA LYS A 28 -16.21 -2.61 -7.19
C LYS A 28 -14.70 -2.61 -7.46
N ASP A 29 -13.93 -3.39 -6.69
CA ASP A 29 -12.47 -3.47 -6.82
C ASP A 29 -11.99 -4.54 -7.81
N TYR A 30 -12.91 -5.21 -8.53
CA TYR A 30 -12.53 -6.22 -9.52
C TYR A 30 -12.08 -5.58 -10.82
N GLY A 31 -10.78 -5.66 -11.10
CA GLY A 31 -10.24 -5.40 -12.42
C GLY A 31 -10.52 -6.56 -13.39
N TYR A 32 -10.24 -6.36 -14.68
CA TYR A 32 -10.58 -7.32 -15.75
C TYR A 32 -10.07 -8.75 -15.52
N ARG A 33 -8.92 -8.93 -14.85
CA ARG A 33 -8.40 -10.28 -14.53
C ARG A 33 -9.26 -11.03 -13.53
N ARG A 34 -9.69 -10.34 -12.46
CA ARG A 34 -10.58 -10.92 -11.44
C ARG A 34 -11.98 -11.13 -12.01
N MET A 35 -12.45 -10.18 -12.81
CA MET A 35 -13.71 -10.31 -13.55
C MET A 35 -13.72 -11.56 -14.46
N CYS A 36 -12.64 -11.82 -15.19
CA CYS A 36 -12.52 -13.04 -16.00
C CYS A 36 -12.54 -14.32 -15.18
N GLY A 37 -11.91 -14.32 -14.00
CA GLY A 37 -11.94 -15.45 -13.08
C GLY A 37 -13.35 -15.72 -12.56
N GLU A 38 -14.06 -14.66 -12.14
CA GLU A 38 -15.44 -14.76 -11.65
C GLU A 38 -16.40 -15.24 -12.74
N LEU A 39 -16.29 -14.68 -13.95
CA LEU A 39 -17.06 -15.15 -15.10
C LEU A 39 -16.80 -16.64 -15.38
N ARG A 40 -15.55 -17.10 -15.28
CA ARG A 40 -15.21 -18.51 -15.46
C ARG A 40 -15.80 -19.39 -14.35
N ASN A 41 -15.81 -18.91 -13.10
CA ASN A 41 -16.42 -19.62 -11.97
C ASN A 41 -17.93 -19.78 -12.16
N GLN A 42 -18.59 -18.80 -12.80
CA GLN A 42 -20.00 -18.84 -13.17
C GLN A 42 -20.27 -19.59 -14.50
N GLY A 43 -19.26 -20.25 -15.09
CA GLY A 43 -19.40 -21.04 -16.32
C GLY A 43 -19.25 -20.25 -17.62
N HIS A 44 -18.97 -18.94 -17.57
CA HIS A 44 -18.75 -18.11 -18.75
C HIS A 44 -17.28 -18.11 -19.19
N ILE A 45 -16.97 -18.90 -20.21
CA ILE A 45 -15.63 -18.97 -20.79
C ILE A 45 -15.47 -17.85 -21.82
N VAL A 46 -14.99 -16.69 -21.37
CA VAL A 46 -14.76 -15.52 -22.22
C VAL A 46 -13.27 -15.15 -22.26
N ASN A 47 -12.80 -14.73 -23.44
CA ASN A 47 -11.43 -14.24 -23.59
C ASN A 47 -11.21 -12.96 -22.79
N LYS A 48 -10.09 -12.89 -22.05
CA LYS A 48 -9.69 -11.73 -21.26
C LYS A 48 -9.67 -10.40 -22.02
N LYS A 49 -9.35 -10.41 -23.32
CA LYS A 49 -9.35 -9.20 -24.15
C LYS A 49 -10.76 -8.66 -24.37
N LYS A 50 -11.76 -9.55 -24.50
CA LYS A 50 -13.17 -9.17 -24.67
C LYS A 50 -13.72 -8.54 -23.39
N VAL A 51 -13.47 -9.17 -22.24
CA VAL A 51 -13.84 -8.63 -20.91
C VAL A 51 -13.20 -7.26 -20.69
N GLN A 52 -11.90 -7.11 -20.99
CA GLN A 52 -11.21 -5.83 -20.87
C GLN A 52 -11.83 -4.74 -21.74
N ARG A 53 -12.16 -5.05 -23.01
CA ARG A 53 -12.82 -4.12 -23.94
C ARG A 53 -14.19 -3.67 -23.42
N ILE A 54 -14.99 -4.58 -22.90
CA ILE A 54 -16.32 -4.28 -22.35
C ILE A 54 -16.20 -3.41 -21.10
N MET A 55 -15.30 -3.74 -20.17
CA MET A 55 -15.07 -2.92 -18.98
C MET A 55 -14.57 -1.52 -19.33
N GLN A 56 -13.74 -1.38 -20.38
CA GLN A 56 -13.32 -0.08 -20.91
C GLN A 56 -14.48 0.70 -21.50
N LYS A 57 -15.32 0.07 -22.34
CA LYS A 57 -16.51 0.67 -22.95
C LYS A 57 -17.46 1.27 -21.91
N HIS A 58 -17.62 0.58 -20.77
CA HIS A 58 -18.52 0.99 -19.69
C HIS A 58 -17.85 1.74 -18.53
N ASN A 59 -16.57 2.13 -18.68
CA ASN A 59 -15.80 2.84 -17.66
C ASN A 59 -15.73 2.13 -16.29
N LEU A 60 -15.77 0.80 -16.27
CA LEU A 60 -15.72 -0.03 -15.05
C LEU A 60 -14.28 -0.29 -14.56
N GLN A 61 -13.38 0.66 -14.77
CA GLN A 61 -11.97 0.52 -14.42
C GLN A 61 -11.73 0.83 -12.94
N VAL A 62 -10.95 -0.02 -12.26
CA VAL A 62 -10.63 0.17 -10.85
C VAL A 62 -9.66 1.34 -10.68
N MET A 63 -10.11 2.39 -9.99
CA MET A 63 -9.29 3.57 -9.66
C MET A 63 -8.82 3.64 -8.20
N SER A 64 -9.36 2.76 -7.33
CA SER A 64 -9.16 2.80 -5.86
C SER A 64 -7.72 2.52 -5.41
N PHE A 65 -6.91 1.84 -6.23
CA PHE A 65 -5.56 1.39 -5.86
C PHE A 65 -4.46 1.78 -6.86
N THR A 66 -4.72 2.71 -7.77
CA THR A 66 -3.79 3.05 -8.87
C THR A 66 -2.54 3.80 -8.39
N ARG A 67 -2.62 4.49 -7.25
CA ARG A 67 -1.49 5.19 -6.63
C ARG A 67 -1.17 4.55 -5.29
N LYS A 68 0.12 4.34 -5.02
CA LYS A 68 0.66 3.89 -3.73
C LYS A 68 0.60 5.06 -2.72
N SER A 69 -0.59 5.62 -2.50
CA SER A 69 -0.80 6.82 -1.66
C SER A 69 -0.74 6.53 -0.17
N ARG A 70 -0.92 5.27 0.23
CA ARG A 70 -0.90 4.86 1.63
C ARG A 70 0.49 4.38 2.01
N LYS A 71 1.31 5.27 2.57
CA LYS A 71 2.45 4.85 3.40
C LYS A 71 1.85 4.20 4.64
N TYR A 72 2.19 2.93 4.89
CA TYR A 72 1.76 2.25 6.10
C TYR A 72 2.22 3.07 7.32
N SER A 73 1.27 3.43 8.17
CA SER A 73 1.53 4.15 9.42
C SER A 73 0.91 3.33 10.54
N SER A 74 1.76 2.73 11.38
CA SER A 74 1.36 2.07 12.62
C SER A 74 0.95 3.06 13.71
N TYR A 75 1.11 4.37 13.46
CA TYR A 75 0.74 5.43 14.37
C TYR A 75 -0.79 5.52 14.48
N LYS A 76 -1.33 4.97 15.57
CA LYS A 76 -2.77 4.96 15.87
C LYS A 76 -3.29 6.30 16.45
N GLY A 77 -2.54 7.39 16.33
CA GLY A 77 -2.86 8.68 16.96
C GLY A 77 -2.24 8.86 18.36
N ARG A 78 -2.73 9.85 19.13
CA ARG A 78 -2.38 10.03 20.55
C ARG A 78 -3.05 8.93 21.39
N ILE A 79 -2.43 7.75 21.43
CA ILE A 79 -2.81 6.69 22.36
C ILE A 79 -2.01 6.88 23.66
N GLY A 80 -2.71 6.88 24.80
CA GLY A 80 -2.11 6.96 26.14
C GLY A 80 -1.92 8.39 26.66
N THR A 81 -1.29 8.49 27.84
CA THR A 81 -0.94 9.75 28.49
C THR A 81 0.31 10.36 27.84
N VAL A 82 0.13 11.49 27.15
CA VAL A 82 1.26 12.26 26.61
C VAL A 82 1.93 13.00 27.76
N ALA A 83 3.18 12.66 28.06
CA ALA A 83 3.96 13.40 29.06
C ALA A 83 4.04 14.90 28.67
N PRO A 84 3.91 15.82 29.63
CA PRO A 84 4.01 17.24 29.34
C PRO A 84 5.42 17.58 28.83
N ASN A 85 5.50 18.41 27.78
CA ASN A 85 6.78 18.90 27.27
C ASN A 85 7.40 19.87 28.27
N ARG A 86 8.28 19.37 29.15
CA ARG A 86 8.97 20.14 30.19
C ARG A 86 10.07 21.06 29.61
N ILE A 87 10.71 20.64 28.52
CA ILE A 87 11.84 21.36 27.91
C ILE A 87 11.37 22.63 27.19
N LYS A 88 10.26 22.58 26.44
CA LYS A 88 9.75 23.71 25.62
C LYS A 88 10.85 24.39 24.77
N ARG A 89 11.75 23.59 24.18
CA ARG A 89 12.95 24.05 23.42
C ARG A 89 13.93 24.93 24.22
N ARG A 90 13.91 24.89 25.56
CA ARG A 90 14.89 25.57 26.43
C ARG A 90 16.02 24.60 26.74
N PHE A 91 17.03 24.53 25.90
CA PHE A 91 18.14 23.58 26.05
C PHE A 91 19.16 24.07 27.07
N ASN A 92 19.62 25.30 26.98
CA ASN A 92 20.66 25.84 27.87
C ASN A 92 20.17 25.99 29.33
N THR A 93 21.07 25.79 30.30
CA THR A 93 20.76 25.93 31.72
C THR A 93 21.97 26.40 32.53
N HIS A 94 21.77 27.17 33.60
CA HIS A 94 22.88 27.68 34.44
C HIS A 94 23.11 26.83 35.68
N ILE A 95 22.52 25.63 35.74
CA ILE A 95 22.67 24.69 36.86
C ILE A 95 23.07 23.34 36.26
N PRO A 96 24.22 22.76 36.66
CA PRO A 96 24.65 21.48 36.14
C PRO A 96 23.64 20.38 36.48
N HIS A 97 23.53 19.39 35.60
CA HIS A 97 22.64 18.23 35.69
C HIS A 97 21.13 18.55 35.73
N GLN A 98 20.73 19.80 35.47
CA GLN A 98 19.31 20.18 35.46
C GLN A 98 18.58 19.66 34.20
N LYS A 99 19.30 19.53 33.10
CA LYS A 99 18.77 19.07 31.81
C LYS A 99 19.79 18.16 31.14
N ILE A 100 19.53 16.86 31.24
CA ILE A 100 20.36 15.85 30.60
C ILE A 100 19.58 15.29 29.42
N THR A 101 20.22 15.25 28.26
CA THR A 101 19.71 14.53 27.10
C THR A 101 20.50 13.29 26.86
N THR A 102 19.77 12.24 26.49
CA THR A 102 20.31 10.95 26.09
C THR A 102 19.81 10.66 24.69
N ASP A 103 20.69 10.11 23.87
CA ASP A 103 20.30 9.49 22.61
C ASP A 103 20.70 8.01 22.68
N THR A 104 20.06 7.16 21.87
CA THR A 104 20.44 5.74 21.76
C THR A 104 20.63 5.43 20.29
N THR A 105 21.88 5.19 19.89
CA THR A 105 22.23 4.87 18.50
C THR A 105 22.63 3.40 18.38
N GLU A 106 21.93 2.64 17.51
CA GLU A 106 22.30 1.27 17.13
C GLU A 106 23.33 1.30 15.98
N PHE A 107 24.48 0.66 16.21
CA PHE A 107 25.48 0.34 15.22
C PHE A 107 25.45 -1.15 14.89
N LYS A 108 25.75 -1.49 13.64
CA LYS A 108 25.96 -2.87 13.21
C LYS A 108 27.42 -3.06 12.84
N TYR A 109 28.03 -4.11 13.36
CA TYR A 109 29.38 -4.50 12.96
C TYR A 109 29.40 -5.96 12.53
N TYR A 110 30.38 -6.29 11.71
CA TYR A 110 30.52 -7.62 11.12
C TYR A 110 31.83 -8.23 11.59
N GLU A 111 31.75 -9.47 12.05
CA GLU A 111 32.91 -10.27 12.46
C GLU A 111 33.04 -11.45 11.50
N VAL A 112 34.28 -11.80 11.14
CA VAL A 112 34.56 -12.94 10.26
C VAL A 112 35.27 -14.00 11.07
N ASP A 113 34.61 -15.15 11.24
CA ASP A 113 35.19 -16.32 11.90
C ASP A 113 36.45 -16.79 11.17
N SER A 114 37.32 -17.54 11.86
CA SER A 114 38.49 -18.22 11.27
C SER A 114 38.15 -19.18 10.11
N LYS A 115 36.87 -19.54 9.95
CA LYS A 115 36.32 -20.34 8.85
C LYS A 115 35.69 -19.51 7.72
N GLY A 116 35.85 -18.19 7.74
CA GLY A 116 35.34 -17.26 6.71
C GLY A 116 33.85 -16.95 6.80
N LYS A 117 33.17 -17.33 7.89
CA LYS A 117 31.75 -17.05 8.09
C LYS A 117 31.58 -15.64 8.68
N MET A 118 30.79 -14.80 8.01
CA MET A 118 30.49 -13.45 8.50
C MET A 118 29.27 -13.45 9.41
N THR A 119 29.43 -13.01 10.66
CA THR A 119 28.36 -12.81 11.63
C THR A 119 28.10 -11.31 11.82
N MET A 120 26.82 -10.93 11.91
CA MET A 120 26.41 -9.55 12.16
C MET A 120 26.02 -9.39 13.62
N HIS A 121 26.64 -8.40 14.27
CA HIS A 121 26.41 -8.04 15.66
C HIS A 121 25.86 -6.63 15.77
N LYS A 122 25.20 -6.36 16.89
CA LYS A 122 24.65 -5.05 17.22
C LYS A 122 25.41 -4.46 18.39
N LEU A 123 25.75 -3.18 18.28
CA LEU A 123 26.35 -2.37 19.32
C LEU A 123 25.43 -1.17 19.55
N TYR A 124 25.21 -0.79 20.80
CA TYR A 124 24.41 0.39 21.14
C TYR A 124 25.30 1.40 21.85
N LEU A 125 25.20 2.67 21.45
CA LEU A 125 25.87 3.79 22.10
C LEU A 125 24.82 4.70 22.70
N ASP A 126 24.96 4.94 24.00
CA ASP A 126 24.10 5.83 24.77
C ASP A 126 24.90 7.04 25.28
N PRO A 127 25.07 8.11 24.48
CA PRO A 127 25.68 9.33 24.97
C PRO A 127 24.78 10.04 25.97
N PHE A 128 25.39 10.61 27.01
CA PHE A 128 24.75 11.52 27.95
C PHE A 128 25.37 12.90 27.76
N MET A 129 24.53 13.91 27.52
CA MET A 129 24.96 15.30 27.40
C MET A 129 24.21 16.15 28.41
N ASP A 130 24.97 16.82 29.28
CA ASP A 130 24.43 17.88 30.14
C ASP A 130 24.32 19.17 29.34
N MET A 131 23.18 19.85 29.44
CA MET A 131 22.90 21.08 28.68
C MET A 131 23.24 22.36 29.47
N PHE A 132 24.16 22.26 30.42
CA PHE A 132 24.72 23.38 31.18
C PHE A 132 25.57 24.28 30.29
#